data_AF-A0AAW4P275-F1
#
_entry.id   AF-A0AAW4P275-F1
#
_cell.length_a   1.000
_cell.length_b   1.000
_cell.length_c   1.000
_cell.angle_alpha   90.00
_cell.angle_beta   90.00
_cell.angle_gamma   90.00
#
_symmetry.space_group_name_H-M   'P 1'
#
loop_
_entity.id
_entity.type
_entity.pdbx_description
1 polymer ?
#
loop_
_entity_poly.entity_id
_entity_poly.type
_entity_poly.pdbx_seq_one_letter_code
_entity_poly.pdbx_strand_id
1 'polypeptide(L)'
;MDFRQPCRYNSPMRPFKHPTPDEFTLERVLYALSDPLRMEIVRHLAMQGEATCSELDGGRPKSSVSHHFRVLRDSGLLHTTNIGTTHINRLRRSDMQQRFPGLLDAILSQPAE
;
A
#
# COMPACT_ATOMS: atom_id res chain seq x y z
N MET A 1 -7.52 -16.78 -43.69
CA MET A 1 -6.98 -17.62 -42.61
C MET A 1 -5.69 -16.98 -42.16
N ASP A 2 -5.53 -16.38 -40.99
CA ASP A 2 -6.45 -16.07 -39.90
C ASP A 2 -5.87 -14.82 -39.21
N PHE A 3 -6.73 -13.89 -38.84
CA PHE A 3 -6.33 -12.57 -38.36
C PHE A 3 -5.78 -12.69 -36.94
N ARG A 4 -4.55 -12.18 -36.71
CA ARG A 4 -3.99 -11.99 -35.38
C ARG A 4 -4.95 -11.17 -34.54
N GLN A 5 -5.56 -11.84 -33.56
CA GLN A 5 -6.47 -11.24 -32.60
C GLN A 5 -5.64 -10.51 -31.54
N PRO A 6 -5.80 -9.18 -31.34
CA PRO A 6 -5.14 -8.50 -30.24
C PRO A 6 -5.76 -8.95 -28.91
N CYS A 7 -4.92 -9.29 -27.93
CA CYS A 7 -5.33 -9.61 -26.57
C CYS A 7 -6.19 -8.47 -26.00
N ARG A 8 -7.51 -8.67 -25.98
CA ARG A 8 -8.44 -7.80 -25.27
C ARG A 8 -8.34 -8.11 -23.77
N TYR A 9 -7.58 -7.32 -23.03
CA TYR A 9 -7.76 -7.26 -21.57
C TYR A 9 -8.60 -6.04 -21.21
N ASN A 10 -9.92 -6.19 -21.31
CA ASN A 10 -10.87 -5.24 -20.74
C ASN A 10 -11.54 -5.91 -19.53
N SER A 11 -10.76 -6.13 -18.46
CA SER A 11 -11.36 -6.39 -17.16
C SER A 11 -11.53 -5.03 -16.46
N PRO A 12 -12.74 -4.63 -16.04
CA PRO A 12 -12.87 -3.50 -15.15
C PRO A 12 -12.12 -3.86 -13.86
N MET A 13 -11.00 -3.17 -13.60
CA MET A 13 -10.25 -3.36 -12.36
C MET A 13 -11.20 -3.14 -11.20
N ARG A 14 -11.46 -4.18 -10.41
CA ARG A 14 -12.32 -4.06 -9.23
C ARG A 14 -11.71 -2.98 -8.34
N PRO A 15 -12.49 -1.97 -7.90
CA PRO A 15 -11.98 -0.94 -7.01
C PRO A 15 -11.43 -1.62 -5.76
N PHE A 16 -10.22 -1.24 -5.36
CA PHE A 16 -9.64 -1.71 -4.12
C PHE A 16 -10.55 -1.29 -2.96
N LYS A 17 -10.93 -2.26 -2.12
CA LYS A 17 -11.63 -1.96 -0.87
C LYS A 17 -10.61 -1.41 0.12
N HIS A 18 -10.97 -0.30 0.77
CA HIS A 18 -10.18 0.33 1.81
C HIS A 18 -11.06 0.46 3.04
N PRO A 19 -10.58 0.07 4.23
CA PRO A 19 -11.34 0.28 5.45
C PRO A 19 -11.53 1.78 5.72
N THR A 20 -12.67 2.14 6.29
CA THR A 20 -12.87 3.49 6.84
C THR A 20 -11.98 3.69 8.07
N PRO A 21 -11.64 4.94 8.44
CA PRO A 21 -10.80 5.19 9.62
C PRO A 21 -11.31 4.56 10.92
N ASP A 22 -12.63 4.41 11.07
CA ASP A 22 -13.25 3.80 12.26
C ASP A 22 -13.04 2.28 12.33
N GLU A 23 -12.83 1.63 11.17
CA GLU A 23 -12.56 0.19 11.07
C GLU A 23 -11.08 -0.15 11.32
N PHE A 24 -10.22 0.84 11.52
CA PHE A 24 -8.83 0.60 11.85
C PHE A 24 -8.72 0.01 13.25
N THR A 25 -7.98 -1.08 13.36
CA THR A 25 -7.63 -1.68 14.64
C THR A 25 -6.11 -1.62 14.84
N LEU A 26 -5.68 -1.37 16.07
CA LEU A 26 -4.27 -1.21 16.39
C LEU A 26 -3.48 -2.49 16.10
N GLU A 27 -4.07 -3.65 16.38
CA GLU A 27 -3.49 -4.97 16.14
C GLU A 27 -3.18 -5.20 14.66
N ARG A 28 -4.10 -4.78 13.76
CA ARG A 28 -3.89 -4.90 12.31
C ARG A 28 -2.81 -3.95 11.82
N VAL A 29 -2.75 -2.74 12.37
CA VAL A 29 -1.70 -1.76 12.04
C VAL A 29 -0.34 -2.29 12.48
N LEU A 30 -0.21 -2.74 13.74
CA LEU A 30 1.06 -3.27 14.26
C LEU A 30 1.48 -4.56 13.55
N TYR A 31 0.53 -5.47 13.25
CA TYR A 31 0.81 -6.65 12.43
C TYR A 31 1.31 -6.28 11.02
N ALA A 32 0.73 -5.25 10.41
CA ALA A 32 1.21 -4.77 9.12
C ALA A 32 2.62 -4.14 9.22
N LEU A 33 2.96 -3.47 10.32
CA LEU A 33 4.26 -2.83 10.51
C LEU A 33 5.36 -3.79 11.02
N SER A 34 5.01 -5.00 11.47
CA SER A 34 5.97 -5.98 12.00
C SER A 34 6.84 -6.67 10.94
N ASP A 35 6.64 -6.37 9.66
CA ASP A 35 7.39 -6.94 8.54
C ASP A 35 8.36 -5.89 7.98
N PRO A 36 9.67 -6.17 7.91
CA PRO A 36 10.67 -5.18 7.47
C PRO A 36 10.37 -4.56 6.11
N LEU A 37 9.90 -5.36 5.15
CA LEU A 37 9.58 -4.87 3.81
C LEU A 37 8.35 -3.93 3.83
N ARG A 38 7.30 -4.27 4.59
CA ARG A 38 6.17 -3.36 4.80
C ARG A 38 6.62 -2.06 5.47
N MET A 39 7.55 -2.13 6.42
CA MET A 39 8.08 -0.97 7.10
C MET A 39 8.91 -0.08 6.14
N GLU A 40 9.71 -0.66 5.25
CA GLU A 40 10.42 0.06 4.18
C GLU A 40 9.44 0.80 3.26
N ILE A 41 8.38 0.13 2.80
CA ILE A 41 7.33 0.74 1.97
C ILE A 41 6.69 1.94 2.68
N VAL A 42 6.33 1.77 3.96
CA VAL A 42 5.70 2.84 4.75
C VAL A 42 6.67 4.00 4.97
N ARG A 43 7.95 3.75 5.25
CA ARG A 43 8.98 4.79 5.37
C ARG A 43 9.17 5.55 4.06
N HIS A 44 9.23 4.84 2.94
CA HIS A 44 9.34 5.46 1.62
C HIS A 44 8.15 6.40 1.35
N LEU A 45 6.94 5.93 1.62
CA LEU A 45 5.72 6.72 1.44
C LEU A 45 5.57 7.85 2.46
N ALA A 46 6.13 7.71 3.66
CA ALA A 46 6.17 8.80 4.63
C ALA A 46 7.07 9.97 4.16
N MET A 47 8.12 9.67 3.38
CA MET A 47 9.02 10.68 2.81
C MET A 47 8.49 11.27 1.49
N GLN A 48 8.00 10.43 0.58
CA GLN A 48 7.61 10.85 -0.77
C GLN A 48 6.11 11.21 -0.90
N GLY A 49 5.29 10.83 0.09
CA GLY A 49 3.84 11.01 0.09
C GLY A 49 3.09 9.99 -0.77
N GLU A 50 3.52 9.81 -2.01
CA GLU A 50 2.95 8.86 -2.96
C GLU A 50 4.01 8.14 -3.78
N ALA A 51 3.76 6.89 -4.14
CA ALA A 51 4.63 6.11 -5.01
C ALA A 51 3.86 5.00 -5.73
N THR A 52 4.34 4.65 -6.92
CA THR A 52 3.82 3.55 -7.72
C THR A 52 4.24 2.20 -7.14
N CYS A 53 3.52 1.12 -7.49
CA CYS A 53 3.95 -0.23 -7.13
C CYS A 53 5.38 -0.55 -7.60
N SER A 54 5.83 0.00 -8.73
CA SER A 54 7.16 -0.25 -9.30
C SER A 54 8.28 0.49 -8.57
N GLU A 55 8.01 1.67 -8.01
CA GLU A 55 8.99 2.38 -7.17
C GLU A 55 9.17 1.72 -5.81
N LEU A 56 8.14 1.00 -5.36
CA LEU A 56 8.08 0.35 -4.05
C LEU A 56 8.44 -1.14 -4.08
N ASP A 57 8.58 -1.76 -5.25
CA ASP A 57 8.87 -3.20 -5.35
C ASP A 57 10.33 -3.54 -5.03
N GLY A 58 11.24 -2.55 -5.06
CA GLY A 58 12.65 -2.72 -4.72
C GLY A 58 13.35 -3.80 -5.54
N GLY A 59 12.88 -4.08 -6.76
CA GLY A 59 13.40 -5.16 -7.62
C GLY A 59 12.97 -6.57 -7.20
N ARG A 60 11.99 -6.70 -6.30
CA ARG A 60 11.47 -7.99 -5.82
C ARG A 60 10.37 -8.54 -6.74
N PRO A 61 10.11 -9.87 -6.74
CA PRO A 61 9.05 -10.46 -7.53
C PRO A 61 7.66 -9.90 -7.19
N LYS A 62 6.87 -9.57 -8.23
CA LYS A 62 5.50 -9.01 -8.11
C LYS A 62 4.55 -9.82 -7.22
N SER A 63 4.72 -11.14 -7.14
CA SER A 63 3.88 -12.03 -6.33
C SER A 63 4.01 -11.74 -4.84
N SER A 64 5.24 -11.51 -4.35
CA SER A 64 5.49 -11.19 -2.94
C SER A 64 4.99 -9.79 -2.60
N VAL A 65 5.33 -8.79 -3.42
CA VAL A 65 5.00 -7.37 -3.16
C VAL A 65 3.48 -7.14 -3.17
N SER A 66 2.72 -7.84 -4.01
CA SER A 66 1.26 -7.76 -4.06
C SER A 66 0.60 -8.15 -2.73
N HIS A 67 1.17 -9.12 -2.01
CA HIS A 67 0.68 -9.52 -0.69
C HIS A 67 0.94 -8.42 0.35
N HIS A 68 2.15 -7.84 0.39
CA HIS A 68 2.48 -6.75 1.29
C HIS A 68 1.56 -5.54 1.10
N PHE A 69 1.27 -5.15 -0.15
CA PHE A 69 0.31 -4.09 -0.44
C PHE A 69 -1.11 -4.41 0.03
N ARG A 70 -1.55 -5.66 -0.10
CA ARG A 70 -2.87 -6.07 0.41
C ARG A 70 -2.92 -5.91 1.93
N VAL A 71 -1.94 -6.43 2.65
CA VAL A 71 -1.88 -6.34 4.12
C VAL A 71 -1.86 -4.88 4.59
N LEU A 72 -1.04 -4.03 3.95
CA LEU A 72 -0.96 -2.59 4.26
C LEU A 72 -2.25 -1.83 3.95
N ARG A 73 -2.98 -2.23 2.91
CA ARG A 73 -4.29 -1.65 2.58
C ARG A 73 -5.36 -2.07 3.57
N ASP A 74 -5.36 -3.37 3.89
CA ASP A 74 -6.31 -3.99 4.80
C ASP A 74 -6.12 -3.48 6.24
N SER A 75 -4.92 -3.05 6.63
CA SER A 75 -4.70 -2.38 7.92
C SER A 75 -5.10 -0.90 7.94
N GLY A 76 -5.40 -0.32 6.78
CA GLY A 76 -5.74 1.09 6.63
C GLY A 76 -4.54 2.02 6.49
N LEU A 77 -3.31 1.51 6.47
CA LEU A 77 -2.10 2.34 6.30
C LEU A 77 -2.03 2.93 4.89
N LEU A 78 -2.45 2.18 3.88
CA LEU A 78 -2.37 2.59 2.49
C LEU A 78 -3.72 2.87 1.85
N HIS A 79 -3.72 3.86 0.96
CA HIS A 79 -4.73 4.04 -0.07
C HIS A 79 -4.10 3.76 -1.44
N THR A 80 -4.69 2.85 -2.21
CA THR A 80 -4.27 2.56 -3.58
C THR A 80 -5.29 3.13 -4.56
N THR A 81 -4.86 4.01 -5.45
CA THR A 81 -5.67 4.54 -6.55
C THR A 81 -5.14 4.04 -7.89
N ASN A 82 -6.05 3.69 -8.80
CA ASN A 82 -5.70 3.25 -10.14
C ASN A 82 -5.70 4.44 -11.10
N ILE A 83 -4.55 4.73 -11.70
CA ILE A 83 -4.40 5.73 -12.76
C ILE A 83 -3.95 5.00 -14.04
N GLY A 84 -4.90 4.76 -14.94
CA GLY A 84 -4.67 3.97 -16.15
C GLY A 84 -4.24 2.54 -15.82
N THR A 85 -3.03 2.16 -16.21
CA THR A 85 -2.42 0.84 -15.93
C THR A 85 -1.57 0.82 -14.66
N THR A 86 -1.44 1.95 -13.98
CA THR A 86 -0.54 2.13 -12.83
C THR A 86 -1.31 2.24 -11.53
N HIS A 87 -0.82 1.58 -10.49
CA HIS A 87 -1.34 1.69 -9.14
C HIS A 87 -0.48 2.67 -8.34
N ILE A 88 -1.09 3.74 -7.86
CA ILE A 88 -0.45 4.73 -6.98
C ILE A 88 -0.86 4.44 -5.55
N ASN A 89 0.12 4.34 -4.66
CA ASN A 89 -0.08 4.10 -3.24
C ASN A 89 0.26 5.36 -2.46
N ARG A 90 -0.58 5.70 -1.48
CA ARG A 90 -0.43 6.85 -0.59
C ARG A 90 -0.56 6.41 0.85
N LEU A 91 0.27 6.97 1.72
CA LEU A 91 0.16 6.78 3.17
C LEU A 91 -1.01 7.59 3.70
N ARG A 92 -1.94 6.94 4.41
CA ARG A 92 -3.11 7.60 5.03
C ARG A 92 -2.77 8.24 6.37
N ARG A 93 -1.76 9.12 6.36
CA ARG A 93 -1.18 9.71 7.58
C ARG A 93 -2.21 10.48 8.40
N SER A 94 -3.08 11.25 7.76
CA SER A 94 -4.11 12.04 8.44
C SER A 94 -5.13 11.15 9.16
N ASP A 95 -5.59 10.07 8.50
CA ASP A 95 -6.53 9.12 9.12
C ASP A 95 -5.88 8.40 10.31
N MET A 96 -4.62 8.00 10.16
CA MET A 96 -3.84 7.38 11.23
C MET A 96 -3.60 8.34 12.40
N GLN A 97 -3.31 9.61 12.12
CA GLN A 97 -3.15 10.63 13.16
C GLN A 97 -4.47 10.91 13.89
N GLN A 98 -5.61 10.87 13.19
CA GLN A 98 -6.93 11.03 13.81
C GLN A 98 -7.29 9.84 14.71
N ARG A 99 -7.03 8.61 14.25
CA ARG A 99 -7.42 7.38 14.96
C ARG A 99 -6.45 6.98 16.08
N PHE A 100 -5.15 7.15 15.83
CA PHE A 100 -4.04 6.78 16.72
C PHE A 100 -2.99 7.91 16.77
N PRO A 101 -3.30 9.01 17.49
CA PRO A 101 -2.42 10.19 17.51
C PRO A 101 -0.98 9.86 17.91
N GLY A 102 -0.01 10.25 17.06
CA GLY A 102 1.41 10.07 17.32
C GLY A 102 1.97 8.66 17.06
N LEU A 103 1.13 7.67 16.72
CA LEU A 103 1.59 6.28 16.51
C LEU A 103 2.58 6.17 15.36
N LEU A 104 2.24 6.71 14.19
CA LEU A 104 3.12 6.64 13.02
C LEU A 104 4.43 7.38 13.26
N ASP A 105 4.38 8.53 13.93
CA ASP A 105 5.58 9.33 14.21
C ASP A 105 6.53 8.57 15.17
N ALA A 106 5.99 7.95 16.22
CA ALA A 106 6.76 7.15 17.17
C ALA A 106 7.43 5.92 16.53
N ILE A 107 6.76 5.28 15.56
CA ILE A 107 7.30 4.13 14.83
C ILE A 107 8.33 4.58 13.79
N LEU A 108 8.03 5.64 13.03
CA LEU A 108 8.92 6.13 11.97
C LEU A 108 10.18 6.80 12.51
N SER A 109 10.17 7.27 13.77
CA SER A 109 11.37 7.79 14.44
C SER A 109 12.35 6.69 14.84
N GLN A 110 11.95 5.41 14.83
CA GLN A 110 12.85 4.30 15.12
C GLN A 110 13.73 4.00 13.90
N PRO A 111 15.03 3.72 14.11
CA PRO A 111 15.95 3.39 13.02
C PRO A 111 15.46 2.16 12.24
N ALA A 112 15.78 2.12 10.95
CA ALA A 112 15.72 0.87 10.20
C ALA A 112 16.89 -0.02 10.68
N GLU A 113 16.59 -1.27 10.98
CA GLU A 113 17.59 -2.30 11.31
C GLU A 113 18.24 -2.84 10.03
#